data_AF-A0A419GUN3-F1
#
_entry.id   AF-A0A419GUN3-F1
#
_cell.length_a   1.000
_cell.length_b   1.000
_cell.length_c   1.000
_cell.angle_alpha   90.00
_cell.angle_beta   90.00
_cell.angle_gamma   90.00
#
_symmetry.space_group_name_H-M   'P 1'
#
loop_
_entity.id
_entity.type
_entity.pdbx_description
1 polymer ?
#
loop_
_entity_poly.entity_id
_entity_poly.type
_entity_poly.pdbx_seq_one_letter_code
_entity_poly.pdbx_strand_id
1 'polypeptide(L)'
;MALTAAAFMLLVLALTAGGCSKEEGSGSDTGTGTQATTTTTTEELSEDWLATRAASKIGGPHLLRDVAITDTGGDKTVKIEVDRPELCHDGAVVGTMAVFAQNMMGILYKKYPEVSDVEIVLYGPEQGIVSDEVAMSVSVNRASAQSIDWFEFDESNILELATSYYMHPKIEESYRLEGALPYDQQDQ
;
A
#
# COMPACT_ATOMS: atom_id res chain seq x y z
N MET A 1 23.93 -47.40 -14.89
CA MET A 1 23.04 -46.98 -13.78
C MET A 1 23.68 -45.78 -13.13
N ALA A 2 23.07 -44.62 -13.30
CA ALA A 2 23.60 -43.32 -12.91
C ALA A 2 23.31 -43.02 -11.43
N LEU A 3 24.26 -42.34 -10.78
CA LEU A 3 24.15 -41.73 -9.47
C LEU A 3 23.10 -40.63 -9.45
N THR A 4 22.34 -40.53 -8.35
CA THR A 4 21.96 -39.23 -7.76
C THR A 4 21.71 -39.41 -6.27
N ALA A 5 22.65 -38.90 -5.45
CA ALA A 5 22.50 -38.72 -4.02
C ALA A 5 21.74 -37.41 -3.78
N ALA A 6 20.59 -37.47 -3.09
CA ALA A 6 19.87 -36.31 -2.62
C ALA A 6 20.44 -35.90 -1.25
N ALA A 7 21.17 -34.79 -1.20
CA ALA A 7 21.60 -34.17 0.04
C ALA A 7 20.53 -33.16 0.49
N PHE A 8 19.83 -33.51 1.56
CA PHE A 8 19.00 -32.61 2.38
C PHE A 8 19.95 -31.75 3.25
N MET A 9 19.90 -30.42 3.14
CA MET A 9 20.47 -29.49 4.13
C MET A 9 19.44 -28.39 4.37
N LEU A 10 18.69 -28.46 5.48
CA LEU A 10 18.97 -27.91 6.82
C LEU A 10 18.75 -26.39 6.93
N LEU A 11 17.55 -26.10 7.43
CA LEU A 11 17.08 -24.88 8.06
C LEU A 11 18.06 -24.39 9.14
N VAL A 12 18.45 -23.10 9.09
CA VAL A 12 19.00 -22.40 10.26
C VAL A 12 18.20 -21.12 10.47
N LEU A 13 17.28 -21.21 11.43
CA LEU A 13 16.68 -20.06 12.11
C LEU A 13 17.75 -19.48 13.06
N ALA A 14 18.09 -18.21 12.89
CA ALA A 14 18.77 -17.45 13.93
C ALA A 14 17.92 -16.23 14.27
N LEU A 15 17.03 -16.41 15.25
CA LEU A 15 16.53 -15.31 16.07
C LEU A 15 17.69 -14.85 16.95
N THR A 16 18.02 -13.56 16.90
CA THR A 16 18.56 -12.85 18.05
C THR A 16 17.73 -11.62 18.28
N ALA A 17 16.86 -11.72 19.29
CA ALA A 17 16.20 -10.61 19.94
C ALA A 17 17.20 -9.82 20.81
N GLY A 18 16.88 -8.54 21.03
CA GLY A 18 17.57 -7.63 21.95
C GLY A 18 17.99 -6.37 21.20
N GLY A 19 17.46 -5.18 21.43
CA GLY A 19 16.95 -4.61 22.67
C GLY A 19 17.82 -3.40 23.03
N CYS A 20 17.19 -2.28 23.35
CA CYS A 20 17.77 -0.95 23.52
C CYS A 20 18.80 -0.79 24.66
N SER A 21 19.68 0.21 24.49
CA SER A 21 20.32 1.09 25.49
C SER A 21 21.63 0.67 26.22
N LYS A 22 22.66 1.48 25.90
CA LYS A 22 23.67 2.19 26.71
C LYS A 22 24.76 1.47 27.55
N GLU A 23 25.96 2.04 27.34
CA GLU A 23 27.10 2.33 28.23
C GLU A 23 28.34 1.41 28.30
N GLU A 24 29.46 2.06 27.92
CA GLU A 24 30.86 2.02 28.35
C GLU A 24 31.66 0.71 28.39
N GLY A 25 32.79 0.69 27.67
CA GLY A 25 33.84 -0.30 27.87
C GLY A 25 34.91 -0.36 26.79
N SER A 26 36.03 0.31 27.06
CA SER A 26 37.37 0.22 26.45
C SER A 26 37.73 -1.09 25.72
N GLY A 27 38.28 -0.97 24.51
CA GLY A 27 38.92 -2.08 23.80
C GLY A 27 39.44 -1.67 22.43
N SER A 28 40.75 -1.46 22.34
CA SER A 28 41.48 -1.18 21.11
C SER A 28 41.45 -2.39 20.17
N ASP A 29 40.82 -2.26 18.99
CA ASP A 29 41.17 -3.07 17.83
C ASP A 29 41.01 -2.22 16.55
N THR A 30 42.13 -2.00 15.88
CA THR A 30 42.20 -1.37 14.55
C THR A 30 41.78 -2.41 13.52
N GLY A 31 40.48 -2.69 13.49
CA GLY A 31 39.84 -3.34 12.36
C GLY A 31 39.57 -2.28 11.30
N THR A 32 40.26 -2.35 10.16
CA THR A 32 39.87 -1.63 8.93
C THR A 32 38.46 -2.06 8.57
N GLY A 33 37.47 -1.36 9.10
CA GLY A 33 36.08 -1.50 8.72
C GLY A 33 35.98 -1.05 7.28
N THR A 34 35.90 -2.00 6.36
CA THR A 34 35.25 -1.76 5.08
C THR A 34 33.87 -1.23 5.42
N GLN A 35 33.69 0.09 5.38
CA GLN A 35 32.35 0.66 5.35
C GLN A 35 31.69 -0.01 4.16
N ALA A 36 30.74 -0.91 4.45
CA ALA A 36 29.80 -1.37 3.46
C ALA A 36 29.16 -0.10 2.93
N THR A 37 29.64 0.34 1.76
CA THR A 37 28.93 1.35 1.00
C THR A 37 27.67 0.63 0.59
N THR A 38 26.61 0.79 1.38
CA THR A 38 25.28 0.42 0.98
C THR A 38 24.97 1.36 -0.19
N THR A 39 25.30 0.93 -1.40
CA THR A 39 24.69 1.50 -2.60
C THR A 39 23.21 1.22 -2.44
N THR A 40 22.47 2.18 -1.91
CA THR A 40 21.03 2.27 -2.07
C THR A 40 20.80 2.48 -3.55
N THR A 41 20.80 1.38 -4.31
CA THR A 41 20.23 1.37 -5.65
C THR A 41 18.79 1.80 -5.45
N THR A 42 18.46 3.03 -5.83
CA THR A 42 17.07 3.45 -5.89
C THR A 42 16.47 2.59 -6.99
N GLU A 43 15.73 1.56 -6.60
CA GLU A 43 14.99 0.71 -7.53
C GLU A 43 14.08 1.62 -8.33
N GLU A 44 14.20 1.61 -9.66
CA GLU A 44 13.35 2.41 -10.53
C GLU A 44 11.88 2.00 -10.35
N LEU A 45 10.96 2.96 -10.36
CA LEU A 45 9.55 2.63 -10.32
C LEU A 45 9.14 1.89 -11.60
N SER A 46 8.62 0.67 -11.46
CA SER A 46 8.12 -0.13 -12.58
C SER A 46 6.69 -0.61 -12.33
N GLU A 47 5.97 -0.88 -13.42
CA GLU A 47 4.60 -1.43 -13.36
C GLU A 47 4.58 -2.81 -12.69
N ASP A 48 5.59 -3.67 -12.95
CA ASP A 48 5.71 -4.98 -12.29
C ASP A 48 5.87 -4.87 -10.77
N TRP A 49 6.69 -3.90 -10.32
CA TRP A 49 6.86 -3.62 -8.90
C TRP A 49 5.56 -3.10 -8.29
N LEU A 50 4.88 -2.16 -8.98
CA LEU A 50 3.58 -1.62 -8.56
C LEU A 50 2.53 -2.72 -8.46
N ALA A 51 2.39 -3.56 -9.47
CA ALA A 51 1.43 -4.65 -9.52
C ALA A 51 1.65 -5.63 -8.36
N THR A 52 2.90 -6.07 -8.17
CA THR A 52 3.27 -6.97 -7.06
C THR A 52 2.92 -6.36 -5.70
N ARG A 53 3.23 -5.06 -5.53
CA ARG A 53 3.01 -4.36 -4.27
C ARG A 53 1.53 -4.10 -4.01
N ALA A 54 0.79 -3.62 -5.02
CA ALA A 54 -0.64 -3.36 -4.95
C ALA A 54 -1.41 -4.65 -4.66
N ALA A 55 -1.16 -5.72 -5.41
CA ALA A 55 -1.76 -7.04 -5.18
C ALA A 55 -1.55 -7.51 -3.73
N SER A 56 -0.33 -7.39 -3.20
CA SER A 56 -0.03 -7.76 -1.81
C SER A 56 -0.79 -6.92 -0.77
N LYS A 57 -1.18 -5.69 -1.11
CA LYS A 57 -1.82 -4.74 -0.17
C LYS A 57 -3.33 -4.79 -0.22
N ILE A 58 -3.93 -5.08 -1.37
CA ILE A 58 -5.39 -5.18 -1.51
C ILE A 58 -5.93 -6.56 -1.10
N GLY A 59 -5.08 -7.58 -1.04
CA GLY A 59 -5.44 -8.93 -0.58
C GLY A 59 -5.17 -10.05 -1.58
N GLY A 60 -4.70 -9.72 -2.79
CA GLY A 60 -4.19 -10.70 -3.75
C GLY A 60 -4.18 -10.18 -5.19
N PRO A 61 -3.53 -10.90 -6.11
CA PRO A 61 -3.45 -10.51 -7.52
C PRO A 61 -4.79 -10.59 -8.26
N HIS A 62 -5.75 -11.38 -7.76
CA HIS A 62 -7.09 -11.48 -8.35
C HIS A 62 -7.95 -10.23 -8.17
N LEU A 63 -7.55 -9.32 -7.27
CA LEU A 63 -8.22 -8.04 -7.04
C LEU A 63 -7.51 -6.88 -7.73
N LEU A 64 -6.39 -7.14 -8.43
CA LEU A 64 -5.71 -6.10 -9.19
C LEU A 64 -6.22 -6.14 -10.63
N ARG A 65 -6.86 -5.06 -11.08
CA ARG A 65 -7.34 -4.92 -12.45
C ARG A 65 -6.23 -4.45 -13.38
N ASP A 66 -5.61 -3.34 -13.01
CA ASP A 66 -4.60 -2.68 -13.84
C ASP A 66 -3.66 -1.80 -13.00
N VAL A 67 -2.46 -1.57 -13.53
CA VAL A 67 -1.55 -0.53 -13.06
C VAL A 67 -0.93 0.17 -14.26
N ALA A 68 -0.84 1.49 -14.19
CA ALA A 68 -0.23 2.28 -15.25
C ALA A 68 0.70 3.34 -14.67
N ILE A 69 1.87 3.50 -15.32
CA ILE A 69 2.77 4.63 -15.09
C ILE A 69 2.80 5.48 -16.35
N THR A 70 2.35 6.73 -16.24
CA THR A 70 2.52 7.71 -17.33
C THR A 70 3.68 8.62 -17.00
N ASP A 71 4.67 8.70 -17.90
CA ASP A 71 5.81 9.61 -17.77
C ASP A 71 5.61 10.82 -18.69
N THR A 72 5.52 12.01 -18.10
CA THR A 72 5.42 13.27 -18.83
C THR A 72 6.61 14.16 -18.50
N GLY A 73 7.73 13.89 -19.16
CA GLY A 73 8.91 14.76 -19.08
C GLY A 73 9.62 14.71 -17.73
N GLY A 74 9.64 13.55 -17.07
CA GLY A 74 10.29 13.35 -15.78
C GLY A 74 9.34 13.38 -14.58
N ASP A 75 8.09 13.81 -14.78
CA ASP A 75 7.02 13.65 -13.80
C ASP A 75 6.23 12.38 -14.13
N LYS A 76 6.11 11.48 -13.16
CA LYS A 76 5.35 10.24 -13.29
C LYS A 76 3.99 10.39 -12.62
N THR A 77 2.93 9.94 -13.28
CA THR A 77 1.62 9.72 -12.65
C THR A 77 1.36 8.23 -12.56
N VAL A 78 0.81 7.79 -11.44
CA VAL A 78 0.54 6.37 -11.16
C VAL A 78 -0.97 6.18 -11.04
N LYS A 79 -1.52 5.23 -11.80
CA LYS A 79 -2.90 4.77 -11.64
C LYS A 79 -2.90 3.32 -11.19
N ILE A 80 -3.66 3.01 -10.14
CA ILE A 80 -3.85 1.65 -9.63
C ILE A 80 -5.34 1.35 -9.60
N GLU A 81 -5.74 0.32 -10.30
CA GLU A 81 -7.14 -0.10 -10.44
C GLU A 81 -7.32 -1.44 -9.77
N VAL A 82 -8.25 -1.50 -8.82
CA VAL A 82 -8.52 -2.71 -8.03
C VAL A 82 -10.00 -3.02 -7.97
N ASP A 83 -10.31 -4.29 -7.85
CA ASP A 83 -11.65 -4.76 -7.51
C ASP A 83 -11.84 -4.77 -6.01
N ARG A 84 -13.06 -4.44 -5.59
CA ARG A 84 -13.48 -4.64 -4.22
C ARG A 84 -13.43 -6.13 -3.87
N PRO A 85 -12.83 -6.53 -2.74
CA PRO A 85 -12.93 -7.90 -2.24
C PRO A 85 -14.40 -8.33 -2.07
N GLU A 86 -14.77 -9.53 -2.53
CA GLU A 86 -16.15 -10.05 -2.46
C GLU A 86 -16.75 -10.05 -1.05
N LEU A 87 -15.90 -10.27 -0.03
CA LEU A 87 -16.31 -10.30 1.38
C LEU A 87 -16.40 -8.93 2.04
N CYS A 88 -15.94 -7.87 1.36
CA CYS A 88 -16.08 -6.51 1.84
C CYS A 88 -17.54 -6.09 1.63
N HIS A 89 -18.29 -5.72 2.68
CA HIS A 89 -19.64 -5.13 2.55
C HIS A 89 -19.55 -3.65 2.17
N ASP A 90 -20.64 -3.06 1.67
CA ASP A 90 -20.62 -1.70 1.10
C ASP A 90 -20.15 -0.65 2.13
N GLY A 91 -20.51 -0.84 3.40
CA GLY A 91 -20.06 0.02 4.51
C GLY A 91 -18.56 -0.07 4.84
N ALA A 92 -17.86 -1.13 4.44
CA ALA A 92 -16.41 -1.28 4.68
C ALA A 92 -15.52 -0.77 3.54
N VAL A 93 -16.12 -0.29 2.44
CA VAL A 93 -15.38 0.15 1.25
C VAL A 93 -14.49 1.35 1.56
N VAL A 94 -14.97 2.30 2.36
CA VAL A 94 -14.22 3.52 2.72
C VAL A 94 -12.97 3.16 3.52
N GLY A 95 -13.09 2.32 4.55
CA GLY A 95 -11.96 1.82 5.33
C GLY A 95 -10.97 1.00 4.49
N THR A 96 -11.48 0.15 3.59
CA THR A 96 -10.63 -0.62 2.65
C THR A 96 -9.83 0.29 1.74
N MET A 97 -10.48 1.29 1.13
CA MET A 97 -9.80 2.29 0.30
C MET A 97 -8.79 3.10 1.11
N ALA A 98 -9.15 3.55 2.31
CA ALA A 98 -8.27 4.36 3.15
C ALA A 98 -6.99 3.59 3.50
N VAL A 99 -7.10 2.35 3.98
CA VAL A 99 -5.94 1.52 4.31
C VAL A 99 -5.10 1.23 3.06
N PHE A 100 -5.73 0.93 1.93
CA PHE A 100 -5.01 0.64 0.69
C PHE A 100 -4.26 1.88 0.17
N ALA A 101 -4.93 3.03 0.13
CA ALA A 101 -4.35 4.31 -0.30
C ALA A 101 -3.25 4.78 0.64
N GLN A 102 -3.46 4.72 1.95
CA GLN A 102 -2.44 4.98 2.97
C GLN A 102 -1.15 4.19 2.70
N ASN A 103 -1.30 2.88 2.48
CA ASN A 103 -0.17 1.98 2.23
C ASN A 103 0.53 2.28 0.91
N MET A 104 -0.22 2.45 -0.18
CA MET A 104 0.36 2.61 -1.52
C MET A 104 0.93 4.01 -1.73
N MET A 105 0.11 5.05 -1.52
CA MET A 105 0.52 6.43 -1.73
C MET A 105 1.65 6.84 -0.76
N GLY A 106 1.58 6.41 0.50
CA GLY A 106 2.64 6.67 1.48
C GLY A 106 4.00 6.05 1.09
N ILE A 107 4.00 4.85 0.52
CA ILE A 107 5.24 4.24 -0.01
C ILE A 107 5.71 4.99 -1.26
N LEU A 108 4.79 5.29 -2.19
CA LEU A 108 5.13 5.92 -3.46
C LEU A 108 5.77 7.29 -3.25
N TYR A 109 5.12 8.15 -2.47
CA TYR A 109 5.62 9.49 -2.20
C TYR A 109 6.89 9.51 -1.33
N LYS A 110 7.10 8.50 -0.49
CA LYS A 110 8.33 8.39 0.30
C LYS A 110 9.53 7.92 -0.53
N LYS A 111 9.33 7.00 -1.48
CA LYS A 111 10.42 6.34 -2.21
C LYS A 111 10.74 6.94 -3.57
N TYR A 112 9.74 7.46 -4.28
CA TYR A 112 9.85 7.83 -5.68
C TYR A 112 9.56 9.33 -5.85
N PRO A 113 10.61 10.18 -5.80
CA PRO A 113 10.42 11.62 -5.81
C PRO A 113 9.84 12.17 -7.13
N GLU A 114 9.99 11.43 -8.22
CA GLU A 114 9.43 11.68 -9.54
C GLU A 114 7.92 11.44 -9.64
N VAL A 115 7.30 10.79 -8.65
CA VAL A 115 5.84 10.60 -8.63
C VAL A 115 5.15 11.92 -8.28
N SER A 116 4.40 12.44 -9.24
CA SER A 116 3.69 13.71 -9.18
C SER A 116 2.22 13.57 -8.77
N ASP A 117 1.59 12.46 -9.12
CA ASP A 117 0.20 12.13 -8.79
C ASP A 117 0.03 10.61 -8.65
N VAL A 118 -0.83 10.20 -7.71
CA VAL A 118 -1.25 8.81 -7.56
C VAL A 118 -2.77 8.78 -7.49
N GLU A 119 -3.39 8.05 -8.40
CA GLU A 119 -4.82 7.75 -8.43
C GLU A 119 -5.03 6.27 -8.10
N ILE A 120 -5.96 6.02 -7.18
CA ILE A 120 -6.42 4.68 -6.85
C ILE A 120 -7.92 4.62 -7.13
N VAL A 121 -8.31 3.62 -7.91
CA VAL A 121 -9.71 3.38 -8.30
C VAL A 121 -10.12 2.00 -7.80
N LEU A 122 -11.18 1.96 -7.01
CA LEU A 122 -11.80 0.73 -6.51
C LEU A 122 -13.14 0.54 -7.22
N TYR A 123 -13.26 -0.58 -7.91
CA TYR A 123 -14.44 -0.98 -8.66
C TYR A 123 -15.39 -1.84 -7.82
N GLY A 124 -16.67 -1.86 -8.17
CA GLY A 124 -17.68 -2.66 -7.49
C GLY A 124 -17.33 -4.16 -7.44
N PRO A 125 -17.78 -4.88 -6.40
CA PRO A 125 -17.53 -6.30 -6.28
C PRO A 125 -18.29 -6.97 -7.44
N GLU A 126 -17.68 -7.89 -8.15
CA GLU A 126 -18.38 -8.54 -9.26
C GLU A 126 -19.75 -9.08 -8.78
N GLN A 127 -20.84 -8.50 -9.34
CA GLN A 127 -22.28 -8.71 -9.10
C GLN A 127 -22.99 -7.79 -8.06
N GLY A 128 -23.44 -6.62 -8.52
CA GLY A 128 -24.54 -5.85 -7.87
C GLY A 128 -24.47 -4.34 -8.09
N ILE A 129 -23.26 -3.85 -8.30
CA ILE A 129 -22.90 -2.64 -9.05
C ILE A 129 -22.51 -3.15 -10.45
N VAL A 130 -22.78 -2.44 -11.54
CA VAL A 130 -22.32 -2.92 -12.87
C VAL A 130 -20.80 -3.06 -12.75
N SER A 131 -20.20 -4.22 -13.04
CA SER A 131 -18.81 -4.55 -12.62
C SER A 131 -17.72 -3.60 -13.09
N ASP A 132 -18.08 -2.61 -13.91
CA ASP A 132 -17.20 -1.56 -14.44
C ASP A 132 -17.50 -0.17 -13.86
N GLU A 133 -18.44 -0.05 -12.91
CA GLU A 133 -18.69 1.19 -12.18
C GLU A 133 -17.68 1.36 -11.05
N VAL A 134 -17.13 2.57 -10.98
CA VAL A 134 -16.26 2.99 -9.89
C VAL A 134 -17.09 3.06 -8.60
N ALA A 135 -16.70 2.29 -7.59
CA ALA A 135 -17.28 2.35 -6.27
C ALA A 135 -16.67 3.50 -5.45
N MET A 136 -15.36 3.70 -5.59
CA MET A 136 -14.64 4.80 -4.95
C MET A 136 -13.35 5.11 -5.72
N SER A 137 -12.96 6.38 -5.81
CA SER A 137 -11.65 6.76 -6.31
C SER A 137 -11.05 7.88 -5.47
N VAL A 138 -9.74 7.81 -5.29
CA VAL A 138 -8.98 8.78 -4.49
C VAL A 138 -7.71 9.10 -5.24
N SER A 139 -7.43 10.39 -5.41
CA SER A 139 -6.12 10.83 -5.86
C SER A 139 -5.52 11.83 -4.89
N VAL A 140 -4.21 11.77 -4.77
CA VAL A 140 -3.40 12.74 -4.02
C VAL A 140 -2.28 13.14 -4.96
N ASN A 141 -2.03 14.44 -5.10
CA ASN A 141 -0.86 14.95 -5.82
C ASN A 141 0.34 15.17 -4.86
N ARG A 142 1.53 15.31 -5.43
CA ARG A 142 2.80 15.49 -4.72
C ARG A 142 2.85 16.71 -3.80
N ALA A 143 2.13 17.78 -4.14
CA ALA A 143 2.10 18.99 -3.31
C ALA A 143 1.30 18.73 -2.02
N SER A 144 0.11 18.15 -2.13
CA SER A 144 -0.71 17.74 -0.98
C SER A 144 -0.03 16.65 -0.15
N ALA A 145 0.63 15.69 -0.80
CA ALA A 145 1.34 14.59 -0.13
C ALA A 145 2.42 15.05 0.87
N GLN A 146 3.00 16.23 0.68
CA GLN A 146 4.03 16.78 1.58
C GLN A 146 3.48 17.23 2.94
N SER A 147 2.18 17.52 3.02
CA SER A 147 1.51 17.93 4.25
C SER A 147 0.74 16.81 4.94
N ILE A 148 0.61 15.64 4.31
CA ILE A 148 -0.13 14.50 4.88
C ILE A 148 0.77 13.73 5.84
N ASP A 149 0.33 13.57 7.09
CA ASP A 149 0.81 12.47 7.91
C ASP A 149 0.13 11.18 7.44
N TRP A 150 0.88 10.34 6.75
CA TRP A 150 0.36 9.08 6.24
C TRP A 150 -0.05 8.12 7.36
N PHE A 151 0.31 8.32 8.63
CA PHE A 151 -0.27 7.53 9.72
C PHE A 151 -1.69 7.95 10.08
N GLU A 152 -2.05 9.20 9.78
CA GLU A 152 -3.38 9.74 10.04
C GLU A 152 -4.31 9.58 8.84
N PHE A 153 -3.82 9.27 7.64
CA PHE A 153 -4.67 9.04 6.47
C PHE A 153 -5.57 7.80 6.65
N ASP A 154 -6.83 8.04 7.01
CA ASP A 154 -7.82 7.01 7.35
C ASP A 154 -9.23 7.38 6.84
N GLU A 155 -10.23 6.55 7.15
CA GLU A 155 -11.61 6.74 6.70
C GLU A 155 -12.26 8.05 7.18
N SER A 156 -11.78 8.64 8.28
CA SER A 156 -12.35 9.84 8.88
C SER A 156 -11.90 11.14 8.22
N ASN A 157 -10.73 11.15 7.57
CA ASN A 157 -10.13 12.34 6.98
C ASN A 157 -9.72 12.21 5.52
N ILE A 158 -9.92 11.04 4.89
CA ILE A 158 -9.59 10.81 3.48
C ILE A 158 -10.18 11.85 2.53
N LEU A 159 -11.40 12.34 2.78
CA LEU A 159 -12.04 13.38 1.98
C LEU A 159 -11.30 14.73 2.07
N GLU A 160 -10.76 15.05 3.25
CA GLU A 160 -10.04 16.31 3.49
C GLU A 160 -8.62 16.26 2.93
N LEU A 161 -7.96 15.10 3.04
CA LEU A 161 -6.56 14.93 2.66
C LEU A 161 -6.38 14.62 1.17
N ALA A 162 -7.41 14.07 0.50
CA ALA A 162 -7.36 13.77 -0.92
C ALA A 162 -7.37 15.04 -1.79
N THR A 163 -6.65 15.01 -2.91
CA THR A 163 -6.76 16.04 -3.96
C THR A 163 -8.03 15.86 -4.79
N SER A 164 -8.38 14.61 -5.09
CA SER A 164 -9.64 14.24 -5.73
C SER A 164 -10.26 13.08 -4.97
N TYR A 165 -11.58 13.14 -4.81
CA TYR A 165 -12.33 12.15 -4.07
C TYR A 165 -13.67 11.91 -4.74
N TYR A 166 -13.99 10.64 -4.97
CA TYR A 166 -15.29 10.21 -5.42
C TYR A 166 -15.71 8.97 -4.65
N MET A 167 -16.97 8.95 -4.23
CA MET A 167 -17.63 7.79 -3.64
C MET A 167 -18.96 7.60 -4.37
N HIS A 168 -19.24 6.36 -4.76
CA HIS A 168 -20.51 6.02 -5.38
C HIS A 168 -21.66 6.22 -4.38
N PRO A 169 -22.81 6.80 -4.75
CA PRO A 169 -23.89 7.12 -3.80
C PRO A 169 -24.39 5.93 -2.97
N LYS A 170 -24.42 4.72 -3.54
CA LYS A 170 -24.77 3.49 -2.79
C LYS A 170 -23.77 3.18 -1.67
N ILE A 171 -22.47 3.37 -1.94
CA ILE A 171 -21.42 3.20 -0.93
C ILE A 171 -21.56 4.27 0.14
N GLU A 172 -21.86 5.51 -0.23
CA GLU A 172 -22.10 6.60 0.73
C GLU A 172 -23.29 6.30 1.65
N GLU A 173 -24.39 5.81 1.08
CA GLU A 173 -25.56 5.41 1.85
C GLU A 173 -25.24 4.27 2.83
N SER A 174 -24.59 3.20 2.36
CA SER A 174 -24.19 2.08 3.21
C SER A 174 -23.14 2.46 4.25
N TYR A 175 -22.16 3.29 3.90
CA TYR A 175 -21.16 3.78 4.85
C TYR A 175 -21.81 4.58 5.98
N ARG A 176 -22.79 5.44 5.66
CA ARG A 176 -23.54 6.19 6.68
C ARG A 176 -24.35 5.27 7.60
N LEU A 177 -24.88 4.16 7.10
CA LEU A 177 -25.73 3.25 7.86
C LEU A 177 -24.92 2.23 8.69
N GLU A 178 -23.83 1.72 8.14
CA GLU A 178 -23.11 0.56 8.66
C GLU A 178 -21.63 0.84 8.97
N GLY A 179 -21.00 1.75 8.21
CA GLY A 179 -19.55 1.98 8.27
C GLY A 179 -19.11 3.07 9.25
N ALA A 180 -19.96 4.07 9.51
CA ALA A 180 -19.66 5.19 10.40
C ALA A 180 -20.00 4.93 11.89
N LEU A 181 -20.62 3.78 12.20
CA LEU A 181 -20.98 3.42 13.57
C LEU A 181 -19.84 2.63 14.22
N PRO A 182 -19.44 2.95 15.47
CA PRO A 182 -18.49 2.15 16.20
C PRO A 182 -19.01 0.71 16.37
N TYR A 183 -18.08 -0.25 16.38
CA TYR A 183 -18.34 -1.69 16.31
C TYR A 183 -19.34 -2.21 17.36
N ASP A 184 -19.55 -1.47 18.46
CA ASP A 184 -20.49 -1.79 19.54
C ASP A 184 -21.95 -1.43 19.25
N GLN A 185 -22.25 -0.76 18.15
CA GLN A 185 -23.61 -0.32 17.76
C GLN A 185 -24.16 -1.00 16.50
N GLN A 186 -23.40 -1.92 15.89
CA GLN A 186 -23.81 -2.56 14.63
C GLN A 186 -24.75 -3.77 14.82
N ASP A 187 -24.91 -4.29 16.05
CA ASP A 187 -25.70 -5.49 16.39
C ASP A 187 -26.97 -5.22 17.25
N GLN A 188 -27.48 -3.98 17.32
CA GLN A 188 -28.74 -3.63 18.02
C GLN A 188 -29.92 -3.50 17.07
#